data_AF-A0A258THQ7-F1
#
_entry.id   AF-A0A258THQ7-F1
#
_cell.length_a   1.000
_cell.length_b   1.000
_cell.length_c   1.000
_cell.angle_alpha   90.00
_cell.angle_beta   90.00
_cell.angle_gamma   90.00
#
_symmetry.space_group_name_H-M   'P 1'
#
loop_
_entity.id
_entity.type
_entity.pdbx_description
1 polymer ?
#
loop_
_entity_poly.entity_id
_entity_poly.type
_entity_poly.pdbx_seq_one_letter_code
_entity_poly.pdbx_strand_id
1 'polypeptide(L)'
;MQDTQNIHHQRWHSYLRDCNEILQIVEPLEIAGRITKLTGLVMQAAGIKLPIGSACYVPLSEGSRVEAEVVGFDGEHLLLMPQSSVDGVVP
;
A
#
# COMPACT_ATOMS: atom_id res chain seq x y z
N MET A 1 -4.11 46.93 23.10
CA MET A 1 -2.98 46.72 22.19
C MET A 1 -3.14 45.33 21.61
N GLN A 2 -3.92 45.20 20.53
CA GLN A 2 -4.16 43.92 19.86
C GLN A 2 -2.90 43.56 19.08
N ASP A 3 -2.24 42.47 19.47
CA ASP A 3 -1.30 41.77 18.60
C ASP A 3 -2.02 41.47 17.29
N THR A 4 -1.56 42.09 16.21
CA THR A 4 -1.92 41.71 14.85
C THR A 4 -1.48 40.26 14.67
N GLN A 5 -2.37 39.31 14.95
CA GLN A 5 -2.08 37.89 14.81
C GLN A 5 -1.64 37.64 13.37
N ASN A 6 -0.35 37.37 13.22
CA ASN A 6 0.28 37.16 11.94
C ASN A 6 -0.42 35.99 11.23
N ILE A 7 -1.07 36.27 10.10
CA ILE A 7 -1.88 35.28 9.35
C ILE A 7 -1.04 34.06 8.99
N HIS A 8 0.26 34.23 8.74
CA HIS A 8 1.17 33.11 8.48
C HIS A 8 1.35 32.24 9.71
N HIS A 9 1.48 32.82 10.91
CA HIS A 9 1.63 32.08 12.16
C HIS A 9 0.41 31.19 12.44
N GLN A 10 -0.81 31.71 12.22
CA GLN A 10 -2.04 30.94 12.36
C GLN A 10 -2.13 29.81 11.33
N ARG A 11 -1.77 30.08 10.06
CA ARG A 11 -1.77 29.06 9.00
C ARG A 11 -0.81 27.92 9.30
N TRP A 12 0.41 28.23 9.73
CA TRP A 12 1.39 27.20 10.11
C TRP A 12 0.93 26.38 11.31
N HIS A 13 0.31 27.00 12.32
CA HIS A 13 -0.25 26.28 13.45
C HIS A 13 -1.40 25.34 13.05
N SER A 14 -2.26 25.76 12.12
CA SER A 14 -3.32 24.89 11.59
C SER A 14 -2.70 23.71 10.84
N TYR A 15 -1.78 23.98 9.92
CA TYR A 15 -1.12 22.94 9.13
C TYR A 15 -0.45 21.87 10.00
N LEU A 16 0.33 22.28 11.01
CA LEU A 16 1.00 21.34 11.92
C LEU A 16 0.00 20.55 12.78
N ARG A 17 -1.13 21.17 13.16
CA ARG A 17 -2.20 20.46 13.86
C ARG A 17 -2.81 19.39 12.96
N ASP A 18 -3.14 19.74 11.73
CA ASP A 18 -3.73 18.82 10.76
C ASP A 18 -2.75 17.65 10.48
N CYS A 19 -1.46 17.92 10.31
CA CYS A 19 -0.44 16.88 10.20
C CYS A 19 -0.39 15.98 11.44
N ASN A 20 -0.44 16.56 12.64
CA ASN A 20 -0.41 15.77 13.88
C ASN A 20 -1.65 14.88 14.01
N GLU A 21 -2.83 15.37 13.62
CA GLU A 21 -4.06 14.57 13.59
C GLU A 21 -3.96 13.39 12.60
N ILE A 22 -3.39 13.61 11.41
CA ILE A 22 -3.13 12.54 10.45
C ILE A 22 -2.17 11.49 11.03
N LEU A 23 -1.12 11.90 11.74
CA LEU A 23 -0.16 10.99 12.35
C LEU A 23 -0.79 10.12 13.45
N GLN A 24 -1.87 10.55 14.11
CA GLN A 24 -2.56 9.74 15.13
C GLN A 24 -3.32 8.55 14.54
N ILE A 25 -3.66 8.58 13.25
CA ILE A 25 -4.48 7.55 12.59
C ILE A 25 -3.70 6.72 11.57
N VAL A 26 -2.40 6.99 11.39
CA VAL A 26 -1.58 6.24 10.46
C VAL A 26 -1.18 4.89 11.08
N GLU A 27 -1.22 3.83 10.29
CA GLU A 27 -0.60 2.55 10.66
C GLU A 27 0.83 2.54 10.12
N PRO A 28 1.86 2.67 10.97
CA PRO A 28 3.25 2.81 10.51
C PRO A 28 3.86 1.50 10.04
N LEU A 29 3.20 0.37 10.31
CA LEU A 29 3.66 -0.95 9.91
C LEU A 29 2.97 -1.36 8.61
N GLU A 30 3.73 -1.47 7.54
CA GLU A 30 3.25 -2.05 6.30
C GLU A 30 3.22 -3.59 6.42
N ILE A 31 2.03 -4.18 6.24
CA ILE A 31 1.87 -5.63 6.21
C ILE A 31 2.12 -6.11 4.78
N ALA A 32 3.10 -6.98 4.60
CA ALA A 32 3.48 -7.51 3.30
C ALA A 32 3.63 -9.03 3.32
N GLY A 33 3.37 -9.65 2.17
CA GLY A 33 3.67 -11.05 1.90
C GLY A 33 4.84 -11.20 0.94
N ARG A 34 5.00 -12.40 0.38
CA ARG A 34 5.97 -12.67 -0.68
C ARG A 34 5.32 -13.49 -1.79
N ILE A 35 5.66 -13.19 -3.04
CA ILE A 35 5.30 -14.03 -4.18
C ILE A 35 6.03 -15.36 -4.05
N THR A 36 5.31 -16.48 -4.04
CA THR A 36 5.89 -17.83 -3.94
C THR A 36 5.91 -18.55 -5.27
N LYS A 37 5.03 -18.15 -6.19
CA LYS A 37 4.90 -18.79 -7.49
C LYS A 37 4.30 -17.82 -8.50
N LEU A 38 4.74 -17.95 -9.75
CA LEU A 38 4.15 -17.30 -10.91
C LEU A 38 3.74 -18.39 -11.91
N THR A 39 2.48 -18.45 -12.31
CA THR A 39 1.98 -19.47 -13.24
C THR A 39 1.06 -18.82 -14.27
N GLY A 40 1.61 -18.52 -15.45
CA GLY A 40 0.90 -17.79 -16.48
C GLY A 40 0.54 -16.38 -15.99
N LEU A 41 -0.76 -16.07 -15.96
CA LEU A 41 -1.29 -14.78 -15.54
C LEU A 41 -1.63 -14.69 -14.05
N VAL A 42 -1.47 -15.76 -13.27
CA VAL A 42 -1.80 -15.76 -11.84
C VAL A 42 -0.54 -15.87 -11.00
N MET A 43 -0.45 -15.03 -9.97
CA MET A 43 0.62 -15.06 -8.98
C MET A 43 0.10 -15.67 -7.67
N GLN A 44 0.94 -16.43 -6.98
CA GLN A 44 0.66 -16.90 -5.62
C GLN A 44 1.47 -16.10 -4.62
N ALA A 45 0.85 -15.67 -3.52
CA ALA A 45 1.52 -14.99 -2.42
C ALA A 45 1.28 -15.70 -1.08
N ALA A 46 2.26 -15.67 -0.20
CA ALA A 46 2.16 -16.17 1.17
C ALA A 46 2.55 -15.10 2.19
N GLY A 47 2.21 -15.31 3.46
CA GLY A 47 2.64 -14.46 4.57
C GLY A 47 1.76 -13.23 4.81
N ILE A 48 0.68 -13.05 4.03
CA ILE A 48 -0.31 -12.00 4.22
C ILE A 48 -1.73 -12.55 4.01
N LYS A 49 -2.70 -11.96 4.71
CA LYS A 49 -4.12 -12.31 4.60
C LYS A 49 -4.89 -11.08 4.14
N LEU A 50 -5.48 -11.17 2.95
CA LEU A 50 -6.32 -10.15 2.36
C LEU A 50 -7.61 -10.80 1.84
N PRO A 51 -8.78 -10.14 1.95
CA PRO A 51 -10.01 -10.67 1.39
C PRO A 51 -10.00 -10.65 -0.15
N ILE A 52 -10.79 -11.52 -0.77
CA ILE A 52 -11.05 -11.49 -2.22
C ILE A 52 -11.57 -10.10 -2.61
N GLY A 53 -11.11 -9.59 -3.75
CA GLY A 53 -11.42 -8.25 -4.24
C GLY A 53 -10.52 -7.16 -3.69
N SER A 54 -9.58 -7.48 -2.80
CA SER A 54 -8.63 -6.49 -2.30
C SER A 54 -7.65 -6.10 -3.40
N ALA A 55 -7.51 -4.78 -3.60
CA ALA A 55 -6.41 -4.23 -4.35
C ALA A 55 -5.10 -4.39 -3.57
N CYS A 56 -4.04 -4.75 -4.27
CA CYS A 56 -2.70 -4.91 -3.74
C CYS A 56 -1.67 -4.57 -4.83
N TYR A 57 -0.40 -4.52 -4.45
CA TYR A 57 0.67 -4.35 -5.43
C TYR A 57 1.87 -5.24 -5.10
N VAL A 58 2.65 -5.55 -6.13
CA VAL A 58 3.95 -6.21 -6.03
C VAL A 58 5.03 -5.21 -6.40
N PRO A 59 5.92 -4.81 -5.47
CA PRO A 59 7.02 -3.91 -5.78
C PRO A 59 8.09 -4.60 -6.64
N LEU A 60 8.64 -3.87 -7.60
CA LEU A 60 9.73 -4.33 -8.48
C LEU A 60 11.04 -3.59 -8.16
N SER A 61 12.16 -4.17 -8.57
CA SER A 61 13.52 -3.67 -8.29
C SER A 61 13.81 -2.28 -8.86
N GLU A 62 13.10 -1.85 -9.91
CA GLU A 62 13.28 -0.55 -10.54
C GLU A 62 12.42 0.57 -9.90
N GLY A 63 11.77 0.28 -8.77
CA GLY A 63 10.84 1.21 -8.09
C GLY A 63 9.46 1.29 -8.75
N SER A 64 9.24 0.55 -9.83
CA SER A 64 7.92 0.29 -10.39
C SER A 64 7.15 -0.74 -9.55
N ARG A 65 5.87 -0.91 -9.84
CA ARG A 65 5.00 -1.88 -9.16
C ARG A 65 4.00 -2.47 -10.13
N VAL A 66 3.60 -3.71 -9.88
CA VAL A 66 2.48 -4.36 -10.56
C VAL A 66 1.25 -4.26 -9.67
N GLU A 67 0.20 -3.61 -10.14
CA GLU A 67 -1.09 -3.60 -9.44
C GLU A 67 -1.80 -4.93 -9.67
N ALA A 68 -2.40 -5.46 -8.61
CA ALA A 68 -3.06 -6.75 -8.63
C ALA A 68 -4.28 -6.79 -7.71
N GLU A 69 -5.13 -7.78 -7.93
CA GLU A 69 -6.31 -8.03 -7.12
C GLU A 69 -6.30 -9.47 -6.60
N VAL A 70 -6.72 -9.65 -5.34
CA VAL A 70 -6.91 -10.98 -4.77
C VAL A 70 -8.14 -11.63 -5.41
N VAL A 71 -7.92 -12.66 -6.22
CA VAL A 71 -9.01 -13.38 -6.92
C VAL A 71 -9.41 -14.69 -6.24
N GLY A 72 -8.64 -15.15 -5.26
CA GLY A 72 -8.95 -16.38 -4.54
C GLY A 72 -7.82 -16.83 -3.61
N PHE A 73 -7.91 -18.09 -3.19
CA PHE A 73 -6.96 -18.73 -2.29
C PHE A 73 -6.67 -20.17 -2.74
N ASP A 74 -5.46 -20.64 -2.45
CA ASP A 74 -5.05 -22.04 -2.62
C ASP A 74 -4.32 -22.50 -1.35
N GLY A 75 -5.06 -23.15 -0.46
CA GLY A 75 -4.62 -23.42 0.90
C GLY A 75 -4.30 -22.13 1.66
N GLU A 76 -3.04 -21.97 2.08
CA GLU A 76 -2.55 -20.79 2.79
C GLU A 76 -2.05 -19.67 1.86
N HIS A 77 -2.15 -19.84 0.54
CA HIS A 77 -1.68 -18.86 -0.44
C HIS A 77 -2.83 -18.01 -0.98
N LEU A 78 -2.56 -16.71 -1.14
CA LEU A 78 -3.40 -15.83 -1.94
C LEU A 78 -3.14 -16.07 -3.42
N LEU A 79 -4.19 -16.05 -4.23
CA LEU A 79 -4.12 -16.00 -5.68
C LEU A 79 -4.37 -14.57 -6.14
N LEU A 80 -3.42 -14.00 -6.88
CA LEU A 80 -3.44 -12.62 -7.32
C LEU A 80 -3.52 -12.55 -8.85
N MET A 81 -4.40 -11.70 -9.36
CA MET A 81 -4.48 -11.36 -10.79
C MET A 81 -3.88 -9.96 -11.01
N PRO A 82 -2.82 -9.84 -11.83
CA PRO A 82 -2.23 -8.56 -12.18
C PRO A 82 -3.12 -7.79 -13.16
N GLN A 83 -3.12 -6.46 -13.06
CA GLN A 83 -3.82 -5.55 -13.99
C GLN A 83 -2.94 -5.21 -15.22
N SER A 84 -1.66 -5.57 -15.17
CA SER A 84 -0.67 -5.33 -16.23
C SER A 84 0.25 -6.52 -16.42
N SER A 85 1.25 -6.40 -17.31
CA SER A 85 2.30 -7.41 -17.42
C SER A 85 3.02 -7.62 -16.09
N VAL A 86 3.48 -8.86 -15.87
CA VAL A 86 4.23 -9.31 -14.67
C VAL A 86 5.74 -9.41 -14.94
N ASP A 87 6.21 -8.76 -16.01
CA ASP A 87 7.63 -8.71 -16.33
C ASP A 87 8.43 -8.13 -15.16
N GLY A 88 9.48 -8.85 -14.75
CA GLY A 88 10.33 -8.46 -13.62
C GLY A 88 9.83 -8.91 -12.24
N VAL A 89 8.64 -9.53 -12.13
CA VAL A 89 8.23 -10.17 -10.87
C VAL A 89 9.07 -11.41 -10.62
N VAL A 90 9.73 -11.45 -9.46
CA VAL A 90 10.57 -12.58 -9.01
C VAL A 90 10.07 -13.07 -7.64
N PRO A 91 9.95 -14.39 -7.41
CA PRO A 91 9.63 -14.96 -6.09
C PRO A 91 10.66 -14.68 -4.99
#